data_AF-A0A163KY82-F1
#
_entry.id   AF-A0A163KY82-F1
#
_cell.length_a   1.000
_cell.length_b   1.000
_cell.length_c   1.000
_cell.angle_alpha   90.00
_cell.angle_beta   90.00
_cell.angle_gamma   90.00
#
_symmetry.space_group_name_H-M   'P 1'
#
loop_
_entity.id
_entity.type
_entity.pdbx_description
1 polymer ?
#
loop_
_entity_poly.entity_id
_entity_poly.type
_entity_poly.pdbx_seq_one_letter_code
_entity_poly.pdbx_strand_id
1 'polypeptide(L)'
;MHERYGSVVRVAPDELSFIDSAALRDIYGHRPGGEFPKAIRLFRGTDKFPVSLLVTQDIEAHRKLRRRLAPSFSDQAMRLQEPSMIRYVDLLLNRLNKLCGIGNLEVDLSMWFNFTTFDMIGDLSFGESFQCNMGFEWLVTLLFKTGRLTSRNKNSNLVSEKLLRRMQIQRHDFIEALLRENENDQPLPMESLTANCSMLMLGGSETTSTLLCGVTFLLVTNLESYKKAVREVRDTFKCLDDITLTSVSQLHFMHACIKEALSLSSTNFRNPFEYCPDRHLDPSNTVDDMAASQPFSVGPRNCIGRNLVFAQSRLILARILFSFEIELAESSRDWMNQKHHILWDKPPLNVYLTPVMRES
;
A
#
# COMPACT_ATOMS: atom_id res chain seq x y z
N MET A 1 -29.35 4.36 6.53
CA MET A 1 -29.51 4.10 7.98
C MET A 1 -29.11 5.31 8.80
N HIS A 2 -27.84 5.74 8.75
CA HIS A 2 -27.37 6.90 9.50
C HIS A 2 -28.08 8.21 9.13
N GLU A 3 -28.49 8.39 7.87
CA GLU A 3 -29.35 9.51 7.45
C GLU A 3 -30.65 9.64 8.26
N ARG A 4 -31.19 8.52 8.76
CA ARG A 4 -32.47 8.50 9.49
C ARG A 4 -32.29 8.53 11.01
N TYR A 5 -31.25 7.88 11.52
CA TYR A 5 -31.10 7.61 12.96
C TYR A 5 -29.94 8.36 13.63
N GLY A 6 -29.18 9.17 12.86
CA GLY A 6 -28.09 9.99 13.37
C GLY A 6 -26.71 9.32 13.29
N SER A 7 -25.72 9.97 13.91
CA SER A 7 -24.30 9.62 13.79
C SER A 7 -23.90 8.34 14.56
N VAL A 8 -24.70 7.92 15.53
CA VAL A 8 -24.51 6.70 16.32
C VAL A 8 -25.79 5.85 16.27
N VAL A 9 -25.69 4.64 15.74
CA VAL A 9 -26.85 3.75 15.57
C VAL A 9 -26.54 2.37 16.14
N ARG A 10 -27.42 1.88 17.01
CA ARG A 10 -27.37 0.48 17.46
C ARG A 10 -27.97 -0.42 16.38
N VAL A 11 -27.14 -1.31 15.82
CA VAL A 11 -27.54 -2.23 14.73
C VAL A 11 -27.79 -3.66 15.22
N ALA A 12 -27.29 -4.00 16.40
CA ALA A 12 -27.57 -5.24 17.13
C ALA A 12 -27.49 -4.99 18.65
N PRO A 13 -27.95 -5.91 19.52
CA PRO A 13 -27.89 -5.72 20.98
C PRO A 13 -26.51 -5.28 21.49
N ASP A 14 -25.45 -5.81 20.89
CA ASP A 14 -24.04 -5.62 21.21
C ASP A 14 -23.22 -4.90 20.12
N GLU A 15 -23.88 -4.29 19.12
CA GLU A 15 -23.22 -3.62 17.99
C GLU A 15 -23.71 -2.18 17.78
N LEU A 16 -22.75 -1.23 17.81
CA LEU A 16 -22.96 0.18 17.50
C LEU A 16 -22.20 0.53 16.22
N SER A 17 -22.87 1.21 15.31
CA SER A 17 -22.30 1.80 14.10
C SER A 17 -22.11 3.31 14.30
N PHE A 18 -20.95 3.83 13.92
CA PHE A 18 -20.56 5.22 14.06
C PHE A 18 -20.16 5.78 12.69
N ILE A 19 -20.58 7.00 12.38
CA ILE A 19 -20.11 7.77 11.20
C ILE A 19 -19.45 9.11 11.55
N ASP A 20 -19.40 9.44 12.85
CA ASP A 20 -18.72 10.64 13.35
C ASP A 20 -17.20 10.44 13.33
N SER A 21 -16.46 11.42 12.81
CA SER A 21 -14.99 11.37 12.74
C SER A 21 -14.33 11.38 14.12
N ALA A 22 -14.95 11.99 15.13
CA ALA A 22 -14.45 11.99 16.51
C ALA A 22 -14.39 10.56 17.09
N ALA A 23 -15.33 9.70 16.71
CA ALA A 23 -15.41 8.32 17.18
C ALA A 23 -14.17 7.49 16.80
N LEU A 24 -13.47 7.82 15.70
CA LEU A 24 -12.25 7.11 15.30
C LEU A 24 -11.17 7.20 16.38
N ARG A 25 -10.98 8.37 16.98
CA ARG A 25 -9.99 8.57 18.05
C ARG A 25 -10.44 7.94 19.36
N ASP A 26 -11.73 8.01 19.67
CA ASP A 26 -12.27 7.41 20.90
C ASP A 26 -12.21 5.88 20.87
N ILE A 27 -12.43 5.26 19.70
CA ILE A 27 -12.44 3.81 19.52
C ILE A 27 -11.02 3.27 19.32
N TYR A 28 -10.25 3.85 18.40
CA TYR A 28 -8.96 3.30 17.98
C TYR A 28 -7.74 4.01 18.58
N GLY A 29 -7.91 5.23 19.08
CA GLY A 29 -6.84 6.02 19.67
C GLY A 29 -6.34 5.52 21.01
N HIS A 30 -5.31 6.19 21.53
CA HIS A 30 -4.82 5.94 22.88
C HIS A 30 -5.84 6.44 23.91
N ARG A 31 -6.30 5.55 24.79
CA ARG A 31 -7.36 5.85 25.75
C ARG A 31 -7.08 5.32 27.16
N PRO A 32 -7.63 5.96 28.21
CA PRO A 32 -7.68 5.38 29.54
C PRO A 32 -8.39 4.03 29.53
N GLY A 33 -7.83 3.04 30.23
CA GLY A 33 -8.37 1.67 30.27
C GLY A 33 -7.87 0.74 29.15
N GLY A 34 -7.00 1.21 28.25
CA GLY A 34 -6.36 0.36 27.24
C GLY A 34 -7.11 0.24 25.92
N GLU A 35 -6.77 -0.77 25.11
CA GLU A 35 -7.32 -0.94 23.76
C GLU A 35 -8.63 -1.75 23.79
N PHE A 36 -9.57 -1.44 22.91
CA PHE A 36 -10.70 -2.34 22.68
C PHE A 36 -10.24 -3.67 22.05
N PRO A 37 -10.86 -4.80 22.41
CA PRO A 37 -10.60 -6.08 21.77
C PRO A 37 -10.93 -6.00 20.28
N LYS A 38 -10.29 -6.86 19.48
CA LYS A 38 -10.67 -7.01 18.06
C LYS A 38 -12.10 -7.54 17.97
N ALA A 39 -12.85 -7.09 16.98
CA ALA A 39 -14.24 -7.51 16.81
C ALA A 39 -14.32 -9.03 16.62
N ILE A 40 -14.96 -9.72 17.58
CA ILE A 40 -15.04 -11.19 17.60
C ILE A 40 -15.59 -11.72 16.28
N ARG A 41 -16.60 -11.07 15.70
CA ARG A 41 -17.21 -11.49 14.43
C ARG A 41 -16.21 -11.60 13.26
N LEU A 42 -15.21 -10.71 13.21
CA LEU A 42 -14.21 -10.69 12.12
C LEU A 42 -13.01 -11.60 12.42
N PHE A 43 -12.68 -11.79 13.70
CA PHE A 43 -11.49 -12.52 14.13
C PHE A 43 -11.82 -13.88 14.77
N ARG A 44 -13.07 -14.34 14.72
CA ARG A 44 -13.45 -15.65 15.26
C ARG A 44 -12.68 -16.77 14.54
N GLY A 45 -12.09 -17.67 15.32
CA GLY A 45 -11.31 -18.79 14.79
C GLY A 45 -9.88 -18.41 14.39
N THR A 46 -9.48 -17.14 14.52
CA THR A 46 -8.10 -16.74 14.24
C THR A 46 -7.10 -17.17 15.31
N ASP A 47 -7.59 -17.54 16.49
CA ASP A 47 -6.87 -18.22 17.56
C ASP A 47 -6.26 -19.56 17.12
N LYS A 48 -6.77 -20.15 16.04
CA LYS A 48 -6.25 -21.37 15.42
C LYS A 48 -5.13 -21.11 14.40
N PHE A 49 -4.90 -19.86 14.01
CA PHE A 49 -3.80 -19.51 13.11
C PHE A 49 -2.54 -19.18 13.90
N PRO A 50 -1.35 -19.34 13.30
CA PRO A 50 -0.12 -18.88 13.92
C PRO A 50 -0.19 -17.38 14.26
N VAL A 51 0.38 -17.03 15.40
CA VAL A 51 0.37 -15.67 15.94
C VAL A 51 1.07 -14.70 14.98
N SER A 52 0.34 -13.69 14.49
CA SER A 52 0.87 -12.60 13.66
C SER A 52 0.29 -11.26 14.07
N LEU A 53 0.94 -10.17 13.64
CA LEU A 53 0.53 -8.80 13.94
C LEU A 53 -0.93 -8.54 13.56
N LEU A 54 -1.40 -9.09 12.42
CA LEU A 54 -2.78 -8.88 11.98
C LEU A 54 -3.79 -9.69 12.79
N VAL A 55 -3.52 -10.96 13.06
CA VAL A 55 -4.57 -11.88 13.55
C VAL A 55 -4.63 -12.02 15.06
N THR A 56 -3.55 -11.67 15.77
CA THR A 56 -3.51 -11.81 17.23
C THR A 56 -4.56 -10.91 17.89
N GLN A 57 -5.39 -11.50 18.77
CA GLN A 57 -6.41 -10.78 19.52
C GLN A 57 -5.91 -10.34 20.90
N ASP A 58 -4.84 -10.98 21.40
CA ASP A 58 -4.18 -10.61 22.64
C ASP A 58 -3.43 -9.28 22.47
N ILE A 59 -3.75 -8.33 23.35
CA ILE A 59 -3.26 -6.95 23.28
C ILE A 59 -1.75 -6.92 23.53
N GLU A 60 -1.24 -7.70 24.48
CA GLU A 60 0.17 -7.65 24.84
C GLU A 60 1.04 -8.35 23.79
N ALA A 61 0.59 -9.48 23.26
CA ALA A 61 1.21 -10.14 22.11
C ALA A 61 1.25 -9.22 20.89
N HIS A 62 0.17 -8.48 20.60
CA HIS A 62 0.15 -7.47 19.54
C HIS A 62 1.20 -6.39 19.77
N ARG A 63 1.26 -5.80 20.98
CA ARG A 63 2.23 -4.75 21.33
C ARG A 63 3.66 -5.25 21.22
N LYS A 64 3.94 -6.46 21.70
CA LYS A 64 5.25 -7.10 21.62
C LYS A 64 5.70 -7.28 20.17
N LEU A 65 4.86 -7.87 19.32
CA LEU A 65 5.14 -8.03 17.89
C LEU A 65 5.36 -6.67 17.20
N ARG A 66 4.48 -5.70 17.48
CA ARG A 66 4.59 -4.35 16.90
C ARG A 66 5.90 -3.69 17.31
N ARG A 67 6.30 -3.78 18.58
CA ARG A 67 7.55 -3.21 19.10
C ARG A 67 8.77 -3.85 18.43
N ARG A 68 8.75 -5.16 18.18
CA ARG A 68 9.82 -5.87 17.45
C ARG A 68 9.91 -5.42 15.99
N LEU A 69 8.77 -5.22 15.31
CA LEU A 69 8.74 -4.83 13.90
C LEU A 69 9.02 -3.36 13.63
N ALA A 70 8.60 -2.45 14.53
CA ALA A 70 8.63 -1.00 14.29
C ALA A 70 10.00 -0.45 13.82
N PRO A 71 11.15 -0.90 14.35
CA PRO A 71 12.46 -0.42 13.89
C PRO A 71 12.70 -0.63 12.38
N SER A 72 12.17 -1.70 11.79
CA SER A 72 12.30 -1.98 10.35
C SER A 72 11.48 -1.04 9.46
N PHE A 73 10.55 -0.29 10.04
CA PHE A 73 9.74 0.74 9.35
C PHE A 73 10.16 2.17 9.70
N SER A 74 11.31 2.34 10.38
CA SER A 74 11.88 3.66 10.66
C SER A 74 12.43 4.31 9.38
N ASP A 75 12.54 5.65 9.37
CA ASP A 75 13.12 6.38 8.25
C ASP A 75 14.55 5.94 7.92
N GLN A 76 15.33 5.59 8.95
CA GLN A 76 16.68 5.04 8.78
C GLN A 76 16.63 3.68 8.08
N ALA A 77 15.77 2.77 8.52
CA ALA A 77 15.63 1.45 7.91
C ALA A 77 15.16 1.57 6.45
N MET A 78 14.18 2.45 6.17
CA MET A 78 13.70 2.69 4.82
C MET A 78 14.80 3.21 3.89
N ARG A 79 15.65 4.13 4.35
CA ARG A 79 16.82 4.60 3.59
C ARG A 79 17.82 3.48 3.27
N LEU A 80 18.05 2.56 4.20
CA LEU A 80 18.91 1.39 3.95
C LEU A 80 18.34 0.45 2.88
N GLN A 81 17.02 0.45 2.68
CA GLN A 81 16.33 -0.36 1.68
C GLN A 81 16.16 0.33 0.32
N GLU A 82 16.42 1.64 0.25
CA GLU A 82 16.20 2.45 -0.94
C GLU A 82 16.81 1.87 -2.21
N PRO A 83 18.08 1.38 -2.22
CA PRO A 83 18.67 0.82 -3.44
C PRO A 83 17.89 -0.38 -4.00
N SER A 84 17.33 -1.24 -3.14
CA SER A 84 16.53 -2.37 -3.61
C SER A 84 15.19 -1.88 -4.17
N MET A 85 14.55 -0.90 -3.53
CA MET A 85 13.30 -0.32 -4.01
C MET A 85 13.48 0.35 -5.37
N ILE A 86 14.51 1.19 -5.53
CA ILE A 86 14.84 1.84 -6.82
C ILE A 86 15.03 0.80 -7.91
N ARG A 87 15.79 -0.28 -7.65
CA ARG A 87 15.99 -1.37 -8.60
C ARG A 87 14.67 -1.97 -9.10
N TYR A 88 13.68 -2.19 -8.24
CA TYR A 88 12.37 -2.72 -8.69
C TYR A 88 11.57 -1.70 -9.50
N VAL A 89 11.67 -0.41 -9.16
CA VAL A 89 11.03 0.65 -9.96
C VAL A 89 11.72 0.81 -11.31
N ASP A 90 13.04 0.66 -11.39
CA ASP A 90 13.76 0.67 -12.67
C ASP A 90 13.40 -0.52 -13.54
N LEU A 91 13.23 -1.71 -12.95
CA LEU A 91 12.69 -2.87 -13.66
C LEU A 91 11.29 -2.57 -14.22
N LEU A 92 10.42 -1.94 -13.44
CA LEU A 92 9.11 -1.49 -13.90
C LEU A 92 9.24 -0.53 -15.09
N LEU A 93 10.01 0.56 -14.97
CA LEU A 93 10.18 1.53 -16.06
C LEU A 93 10.75 0.89 -17.33
N ASN A 94 11.73 0.01 -17.18
CA ASN A 94 12.33 -0.72 -18.31
C ASN A 94 11.31 -1.62 -19.00
N ARG A 95 10.39 -2.25 -18.26
CA ARG A 95 9.30 -3.05 -18.83
C ARG A 95 8.29 -2.17 -19.56
N LEU A 96 7.85 -1.09 -18.93
CA LEU A 96 6.91 -0.14 -19.55
C LEU A 96 7.49 0.46 -20.84
N ASN A 97 8.77 0.87 -20.85
CA ASN A 97 9.44 1.42 -22.03
C ASN A 97 9.46 0.42 -23.20
N LYS A 98 9.75 -0.87 -22.93
CA LYS A 98 9.71 -1.92 -23.96
C LYS A 98 8.32 -2.13 -24.56
N LEU A 99 7.26 -1.87 -23.81
CA LEU A 99 5.88 -1.98 -24.29
C LEU A 99 5.45 -0.75 -25.12
N CYS A 100 5.99 0.43 -24.82
CA CYS A 100 5.65 1.68 -25.52
C CYS A 100 6.02 1.68 -27.01
N GLY A 101 7.02 0.88 -27.42
CA GLY A 101 7.47 0.80 -28.81
C GLY A 101 6.59 -0.09 -29.72
N ILE A 102 5.53 -0.70 -29.19
CA ILE A 102 4.73 -1.72 -29.90
C ILE A 102 3.37 -1.16 -30.30
N GLY A 103 3.34 -0.19 -31.23
CA GLY A 103 2.09 0.38 -31.76
C GLY A 103 1.17 1.00 -30.69
N ASN A 104 -0.13 1.04 -30.95
CA ASN A 104 -1.14 1.55 -29.99
C ASN A 104 -1.53 0.46 -28.96
N LEU A 105 -0.53 -0.13 -28.29
CA LEU A 105 -0.74 -1.20 -27.32
C LEU A 105 -1.26 -0.64 -26.00
N GLU A 106 -2.41 -1.15 -25.55
CA GLU A 106 -2.90 -0.92 -24.19
C GLU A 106 -2.00 -1.64 -23.17
N VAL A 107 -1.53 -0.89 -22.18
CA VAL A 107 -0.70 -1.41 -21.09
C VAL A 107 -1.52 -1.46 -19.81
N ASP A 108 -1.67 -2.65 -19.22
CA ASP A 108 -2.33 -2.83 -17.93
C ASP A 108 -1.42 -2.43 -16.76
N LEU A 109 -1.55 -1.19 -16.27
CA LEU A 109 -0.82 -0.72 -15.09
C LEU A 109 -1.22 -1.45 -13.81
N SER A 110 -2.43 -2.00 -13.73
CA SER A 110 -2.90 -2.76 -12.56
C SER A 110 -2.02 -3.99 -12.33
N MET A 111 -1.70 -4.72 -13.39
CA MET A 111 -0.79 -5.85 -13.37
C MET A 111 0.64 -5.42 -12.98
N TRP A 112 1.16 -4.36 -13.61
CA TRP A 112 2.54 -3.91 -13.38
C TRP A 112 2.78 -3.35 -11.97
N PHE A 113 1.80 -2.63 -11.41
CA PHE A 113 1.84 -2.20 -10.02
C PHE A 113 1.77 -3.39 -9.06
N ASN A 114 0.94 -4.40 -9.35
CA ASN A 114 0.90 -5.64 -8.56
C ASN A 114 2.27 -6.33 -8.56
N PHE A 115 2.85 -6.59 -9.73
CA PHE A 115 4.16 -7.27 -9.81
C PHE A 115 5.27 -6.49 -9.10
N THR A 116 5.33 -5.18 -9.29
CA THR A 116 6.36 -4.33 -8.70
C THR A 116 6.26 -4.28 -7.17
N THR A 117 5.06 -4.05 -6.65
CA THR A 117 4.84 -4.01 -5.20
C THR A 117 5.02 -5.41 -4.57
N PHE A 118 4.60 -6.47 -5.25
CA PHE A 118 4.76 -7.85 -4.78
C PHE A 118 6.23 -8.27 -4.72
N ASP A 119 7.02 -7.95 -5.75
CA ASP A 119 8.46 -8.21 -5.75
C ASP A 119 9.20 -7.37 -4.70
N MET A 120 8.86 -6.09 -4.60
CA MET A 120 9.52 -5.19 -3.65
C MET A 120 9.24 -5.59 -2.21
N ILE A 121 7.98 -5.80 -1.83
CA ILE A 121 7.63 -6.21 -0.47
C ILE A 121 8.04 -7.67 -0.22
N GLY A 122 8.01 -8.53 -1.24
CA GLY A 122 8.54 -9.89 -1.16
C GLY A 122 10.03 -9.91 -0.81
N ASP A 123 10.84 -9.11 -1.49
CA ASP A 123 12.26 -8.96 -1.19
C ASP A 123 12.50 -8.40 0.23
N LEU A 124 11.69 -7.45 0.68
CA LEU A 124 11.77 -6.91 2.05
C LEU A 124 11.26 -7.88 3.14
N SER A 125 10.40 -8.84 2.78
CA SER A 125 9.78 -9.79 3.73
C SER A 125 10.44 -11.17 3.72
N PHE A 126 11.23 -11.49 2.70
CA PHE A 126 11.85 -12.81 2.53
C PHE A 126 13.33 -12.73 2.12
N GLY A 127 13.87 -11.54 1.89
CA GLY A 127 15.22 -11.33 1.35
C GLY A 127 15.43 -11.83 -0.07
N GLU A 128 14.36 -12.22 -0.76
CA GLU A 128 14.37 -12.59 -2.17
C GLU A 128 13.04 -12.22 -2.83
N SER A 129 13.10 -11.74 -4.08
CA SER A 129 11.90 -11.43 -4.88
C SER A 129 11.26 -12.70 -5.45
N PHE A 130 10.02 -12.55 -5.93
CA PHE A 130 9.25 -13.61 -6.60
C PHE A 130 9.43 -13.58 -8.12
N GLN A 131 10.29 -12.69 -8.61
CA GLN A 131 10.68 -12.50 -10.00
C GLN A 131 9.51 -12.19 -10.94
N CYS A 132 8.45 -11.55 -10.42
CA CYS A 132 7.27 -11.17 -11.20
C CYS A 132 7.64 -10.17 -12.32
N ASN A 133 8.56 -9.24 -12.07
CA ASN A 133 9.05 -8.25 -13.04
C ASN A 133 10.11 -8.80 -14.03
N MET A 134 10.50 -10.07 -13.94
CA MET A 134 11.61 -10.66 -14.71
C MET A 134 11.19 -11.39 -16.00
N GLY A 135 9.92 -11.37 -16.40
CA GLY A 135 9.47 -12.03 -17.65
C GLY A 135 8.72 -13.35 -17.47
N PHE A 136 8.22 -13.62 -16.25
CA PHE A 136 7.40 -14.79 -15.92
C PHE A 136 5.92 -14.43 -15.73
N GLU A 137 5.44 -13.36 -16.35
CA GLU A 137 4.10 -12.80 -16.19
C GLU A 137 3.02 -13.87 -16.47
N TRP A 138 3.25 -14.71 -17.48
CA TRP A 138 2.37 -15.82 -17.86
C TRP A 138 2.32 -16.92 -16.78
N LEU A 139 3.44 -17.25 -16.14
CA LEU A 139 3.53 -18.31 -15.14
C LEU A 139 2.88 -17.85 -13.83
N VAL A 140 3.13 -16.61 -13.41
CA VAL A 140 2.49 -16.01 -12.23
C VAL A 140 0.98 -15.93 -12.43
N THR A 141 0.53 -15.39 -13.56
CA THR A 141 -0.90 -15.31 -13.91
C THR A 141 -1.56 -16.69 -14.00
N LEU A 142 -0.86 -17.68 -14.58
CA LEU A 142 -1.32 -19.07 -14.65
C LEU A 142 -1.42 -19.70 -13.26
N LEU A 143 -0.45 -19.48 -12.37
CA LEU A 143 -0.45 -20.03 -11.01
C LEU A 143 -1.55 -19.43 -10.13
N PHE A 144 -1.88 -18.15 -10.31
CA PHE A 144 -3.05 -17.50 -9.70
C PHE A 144 -4.36 -18.04 -10.26
N LYS A 145 -4.54 -18.07 -11.59
CA LYS A 145 -5.77 -18.57 -12.25
C LYS A 145 -6.05 -20.06 -12.00
N THR A 146 -5.00 -20.88 -11.94
CA THR A 146 -5.14 -22.34 -11.72
C THR A 146 -5.27 -22.70 -10.24
N GLY A 147 -5.23 -21.73 -9.33
CA GLY A 147 -5.24 -21.99 -7.89
C GLY A 147 -4.04 -22.80 -7.40
N ARG A 148 -2.96 -22.97 -8.20
CA ARG A 148 -1.75 -23.68 -7.77
C ARG A 148 -1.00 -22.92 -6.67
N LEU A 149 -1.08 -21.58 -6.68
CA LEU A 149 -0.71 -20.70 -5.56
C LEU A 149 -1.77 -20.66 -4.44
N THR A 150 -2.89 -21.38 -4.54
CA THR A 150 -3.91 -21.46 -3.47
C THR A 150 -3.89 -22.79 -2.70
N SER A 151 -3.02 -23.73 -3.11
CA SER A 151 -2.72 -24.90 -2.27
C SER A 151 -1.96 -24.44 -1.02
N ARG A 152 -2.70 -24.17 0.07
CA ARG A 152 -2.17 -23.74 1.38
C ARG A 152 -0.91 -24.51 1.80
N ASN A 153 -0.86 -25.82 1.55
CA ASN A 153 0.28 -26.66 1.91
C ASN A 153 1.54 -26.42 1.06
N LYS A 154 1.41 -26.16 -0.25
CA LYS A 154 2.57 -25.90 -1.13
C LYS A 154 3.15 -24.50 -0.92
N ASN A 155 2.28 -23.51 -0.68
CA ASN A 155 2.73 -22.17 -0.32
C ASN A 155 3.44 -22.14 1.03
N SER A 156 2.92 -22.86 2.04
CA SER A 156 3.54 -22.90 3.36
C SER A 156 4.99 -23.42 3.31
N ASN A 157 5.26 -24.46 2.50
CA ASN A 157 6.61 -24.99 2.35
C ASN A 157 7.54 -24.01 1.65
N LEU A 158 7.09 -23.37 0.56
CA LEU A 158 7.88 -22.38 -0.16
C LEU A 158 8.23 -21.19 0.75
N VAL A 159 7.26 -20.64 1.47
CA VAL A 159 7.44 -19.50 2.38
C VAL A 159 8.43 -19.87 3.49
N SER A 160 8.29 -21.05 4.09
CA SER A 160 9.22 -21.54 5.12
C SER A 160 10.63 -21.74 4.56
N GLU A 161 10.80 -22.33 3.37
CA GLU A 161 12.12 -22.51 2.75
C GLU A 161 12.81 -21.17 2.44
N LYS A 162 12.07 -20.20 1.87
CA LYS A 162 12.61 -18.85 1.60
C LYS A 162 13.08 -18.20 2.90
N LEU A 163 12.26 -18.29 3.95
CA LEU A 163 12.58 -17.71 5.25
C LEU A 163 13.76 -18.41 5.92
N LEU A 164 13.86 -19.74 5.85
CA LEU A 164 15.03 -20.49 6.37
C LEU A 164 16.33 -20.07 5.67
N ARG A 165 16.31 -19.87 4.35
CA ARG A 165 17.46 -19.34 3.61
C ARG A 165 17.79 -17.91 4.05
N ARG A 166 16.78 -17.06 4.20
CA ARG A 166 16.94 -15.69 4.68
C ARG A 166 17.58 -15.61 6.07
N MET A 167 17.23 -16.53 6.97
CA MET A 167 17.80 -16.59 8.32
C MET A 167 19.31 -16.88 8.34
N GLN A 168 19.89 -17.38 7.24
CA GLN A 168 21.32 -17.64 7.14
C GLN A 168 22.15 -16.42 6.73
N ILE A 169 21.51 -15.30 6.41
CA ILE A 169 22.16 -14.11 5.84
C ILE A 169 21.86 -12.92 6.73
N GLN A 170 22.86 -12.11 7.07
CA GLN A 170 22.60 -10.83 7.71
C GLN A 170 22.20 -9.79 6.66
N ARG A 171 21.00 -9.25 6.77
CA ARG A 171 20.46 -8.27 5.83
C ARG A 171 19.59 -7.28 6.58
N HIS A 172 19.67 -6.01 6.19
CA HIS A 172 18.71 -5.04 6.68
C HIS A 172 17.42 -5.28 5.89
N ASP A 173 16.31 -5.63 6.56
CA ASP A 173 14.96 -5.72 5.99
C ASP A 173 13.90 -5.83 7.12
N PHE A 174 12.66 -6.21 6.80
CA PHE A 174 11.59 -6.33 7.79
C PHE A 174 11.79 -7.49 8.77
N ILE A 175 12.47 -8.54 8.32
CA ILE A 175 12.57 -9.79 9.08
C ILE A 175 13.73 -9.74 10.05
N GLU A 176 14.78 -8.99 9.73
CA GLU A 176 15.91 -8.80 10.63
C GLU A 176 15.48 -8.40 12.05
N ALA A 177 14.51 -7.48 12.18
CA ALA A 177 14.02 -7.05 13.49
C ALA A 177 13.14 -8.11 14.20
N LEU A 178 12.51 -9.01 13.45
CA LEU A 178 11.80 -10.17 14.02
C LEU A 178 12.76 -11.27 14.50
N LEU A 179 13.92 -11.41 13.84
CA LEU A 179 14.94 -12.40 14.18
C LEU A 179 15.78 -11.99 15.39
N ARG A 180 15.92 -10.68 15.65
CA ARG A 180 16.67 -10.18 16.82
C ARG A 180 16.12 -10.76 18.12
N GLU A 181 17.02 -11.37 18.88
CA GLU A 181 16.80 -11.75 20.26
C GLU A 181 16.92 -10.49 21.12
N ASN A 182 15.88 -10.16 21.88
CA ASN A 182 15.99 -9.17 22.95
C ASN A 182 16.24 -9.94 24.25
N GLU A 183 17.05 -9.39 25.16
CA GLU A 183 17.37 -10.03 26.45
C GLU A 183 16.15 -10.50 27.26
N ASN A 184 14.98 -9.89 27.02
CA ASN A 184 13.73 -10.18 27.73
C ASN A 184 12.69 -10.96 26.90
N ASP A 185 12.95 -11.26 25.63
CA ASP A 185 11.99 -11.89 24.72
C ASP A 185 12.49 -13.21 24.14
N GLN A 186 11.71 -14.26 24.33
CA GLN A 186 11.92 -15.54 23.63
C GLN A 186 11.91 -15.33 22.09
N PRO A 187 12.72 -16.11 21.35
CA PRO A 187 12.63 -16.18 19.90
C PRO A 187 11.20 -16.48 19.44
N LEU A 188 10.77 -15.87 18.33
CA LEU A 188 9.46 -16.18 17.78
C LEU A 188 9.47 -17.58 17.17
N PRO A 189 8.43 -18.40 17.39
CA PRO A 189 8.28 -19.68 16.70
C PRO A 189 8.30 -19.50 15.19
N MET A 190 8.82 -20.50 14.48
CA MET A 190 8.96 -20.45 13.02
C MET A 190 7.63 -20.13 12.32
N GLU A 191 6.53 -20.73 12.79
CA GLU A 191 5.19 -20.49 12.27
C GLU A 191 4.74 -19.04 12.45
N SER A 192 5.12 -18.39 13.56
CA SER A 192 4.83 -16.98 13.81
C SER A 192 5.63 -16.07 12.89
N LEU A 193 6.91 -16.37 12.67
CA LEU A 193 7.74 -15.63 11.71
C LEU A 193 7.15 -15.74 10.29
N THR A 194 6.87 -16.96 9.83
CA THR A 194 6.23 -17.24 8.53
C THR A 194 4.92 -16.46 8.38
N ALA A 195 4.06 -16.48 9.40
CA ALA A 195 2.79 -15.76 9.37
C ALA A 195 2.97 -14.24 9.31
N ASN A 196 3.94 -13.68 10.03
CA ASN A 196 4.24 -12.24 9.92
C ASN A 196 4.81 -11.87 8.55
N CYS A 197 5.72 -12.67 7.96
CA CYS A 197 6.22 -12.43 6.60
C CYS A 197 5.10 -12.44 5.57
N SER A 198 4.24 -13.47 5.58
CA SER A 198 3.09 -13.56 4.68
C SER A 198 2.14 -12.39 4.88
N MET A 199 1.95 -11.92 6.11
CA MET A 199 1.09 -10.78 6.37
C MET A 199 1.65 -9.46 5.86
N LEU A 200 2.95 -9.22 6.05
CA LEU A 200 3.61 -8.04 5.51
C LEU A 200 3.53 -8.01 3.99
N MET A 201 3.70 -9.17 3.34
CA MET A 201 3.54 -9.31 1.91
C MET A 201 2.14 -8.95 1.43
N LEU A 202 1.10 -9.58 1.99
CA LEU A 202 -0.28 -9.33 1.60
C LEU A 202 -0.69 -7.88 1.89
N GLY A 203 -0.40 -7.39 3.10
CA GLY A 203 -0.79 -6.06 3.52
C GLY A 203 -0.04 -4.94 2.79
N GLY A 204 1.23 -5.15 2.45
CA GLY A 204 2.09 -4.13 1.83
C GLY A 204 1.98 -4.06 0.31
N SER A 205 1.73 -5.17 -0.38
CA SER A 205 1.70 -5.20 -1.85
C SER A 205 0.34 -4.78 -2.42
N GLU A 206 -0.73 -5.50 -2.07
CA GLU A 206 -2.05 -5.31 -2.66
C GLU A 206 -2.65 -3.93 -2.37
N THR A 207 -2.50 -3.43 -1.14
CA THR A 207 -3.01 -2.10 -0.74
C THR A 207 -2.28 -0.97 -1.46
N THR A 208 -0.94 -1.06 -1.57
CA THR A 208 -0.12 -0.07 -2.27
C THR A 208 -0.41 -0.07 -3.77
N SER A 209 -0.57 -1.24 -4.38
CA SER A 209 -0.93 -1.35 -5.78
C SER A 209 -2.32 -0.79 -6.07
N THR A 210 -3.30 -1.05 -5.20
CA THR A 210 -4.64 -0.47 -5.29
C THR A 210 -4.59 1.05 -5.22
N LEU A 211 -3.82 1.59 -4.27
CA LEU A 211 -3.60 3.03 -4.15
C LEU A 211 -2.96 3.62 -5.41
N LEU A 212 -1.92 2.99 -5.95
CA LEU A 212 -1.27 3.43 -7.20
C LEU A 212 -2.26 3.48 -8.35
N CYS A 213 -3.09 2.44 -8.52
CA CYS A 213 -4.11 2.40 -9.57
C CYS A 213 -5.14 3.53 -9.38
N GLY A 214 -5.67 3.71 -8.17
CA GLY A 214 -6.65 4.74 -7.88
C GLY A 214 -6.11 6.15 -8.12
N VAL A 215 -4.90 6.44 -7.65
CA VAL A 215 -4.24 7.75 -7.87
C VAL A 215 -3.96 7.97 -9.36
N THR A 216 -3.45 6.96 -10.07
CA THR A 216 -3.20 7.07 -11.51
C THR A 216 -4.49 7.33 -12.28
N PHE A 217 -5.55 6.56 -12.02
CA PHE A 217 -6.85 6.75 -12.66
C PHE A 217 -7.41 8.16 -12.40
N LEU A 218 -7.40 8.60 -11.15
CA LEU A 218 -7.89 9.93 -10.77
C LEU A 218 -7.06 11.05 -11.39
N LEU A 219 -5.75 10.90 -11.49
CA LEU A 219 -4.91 11.85 -12.19
C LEU A 219 -5.28 11.92 -13.68
N VAL A 220 -5.24 10.80 -14.41
CA VAL A 220 -5.43 10.82 -15.88
C VAL A 220 -6.85 11.20 -16.31
N THR A 221 -7.85 11.03 -15.43
CA THR A 221 -9.22 11.51 -15.67
C THR A 221 -9.43 12.98 -15.28
N ASN A 222 -8.49 13.59 -14.56
CA ASN A 222 -8.53 14.99 -14.14
C ASN A 222 -7.33 15.76 -14.69
N LEU A 223 -7.48 16.26 -15.93
CA LEU A 223 -6.39 16.84 -16.73
C LEU A 223 -5.60 17.95 -16.01
N GLU A 224 -6.27 18.82 -15.25
CA GLU A 224 -5.59 19.91 -14.55
C GLU A 224 -4.72 19.40 -13.39
N SER A 225 -5.21 18.43 -12.61
CA SER A 225 -4.42 17.75 -11.58
C SER A 225 -3.26 16.94 -12.19
N TYR A 226 -3.50 16.25 -13.32
CA TYR A 226 -2.44 15.55 -14.05
C TYR A 226 -1.31 16.49 -14.48
N LYS A 227 -1.64 17.58 -15.18
CA LYS A 227 -0.65 18.59 -15.63
C LYS A 227 0.13 19.17 -14.44
N LYS A 228 -0.54 19.45 -13.33
CA LYS A 228 0.11 20.01 -12.13
C LYS A 228 1.06 19.01 -11.47
N ALA A 229 0.67 17.74 -11.36
CA ALA A 229 1.53 16.68 -10.84
C ALA A 229 2.74 16.41 -11.77
N VAL A 230 2.52 16.36 -13.08
CA VAL A 230 3.59 16.21 -14.08
C VAL A 230 4.58 17.37 -13.99
N ARG A 231 4.08 18.61 -13.93
CA ARG A 231 4.91 19.82 -13.78
C ARG A 231 5.72 19.77 -12.49
N GLU A 232 5.09 19.48 -11.34
CA GLU A 232 5.79 19.37 -10.06
C GLU A 232 6.96 18.39 -10.15
N VAL A 233 6.74 17.20 -10.70
CA VAL A 233 7.78 16.18 -10.84
C VAL A 233 8.92 16.62 -11.76
N ARG A 234 8.58 17.15 -12.95
CA ARG A 234 9.58 17.46 -14.00
C ARG A 234 10.33 18.76 -13.77
N ASP A 235 9.75 19.71 -13.04
CA ASP A 235 10.44 20.94 -12.65
C ASP A 235 11.42 20.67 -11.49
N THR A 236 11.03 19.78 -10.56
CA THR A 236 11.81 19.43 -9.36
C THR A 236 13.06 18.61 -9.68
N PHE A 237 12.97 17.63 -10.59
CA PHE A 237 14.05 16.66 -10.86
C PHE A 237 14.63 16.82 -12.26
N LYS A 238 15.94 16.57 -12.44
CA LYS A 238 16.61 16.69 -13.75
C LYS A 238 16.88 15.35 -14.39
N CYS A 239 17.16 14.32 -13.59
CA CYS A 239 17.29 12.95 -14.06
C CYS A 239 16.57 11.96 -13.13
N LEU A 240 16.45 10.71 -13.58
CA LEU A 240 15.85 9.64 -12.78
C LEU A 240 16.63 9.39 -11.48
N ASP A 241 17.94 9.60 -11.44
CA ASP A 241 18.75 9.38 -10.25
C ASP A 241 18.46 10.39 -9.14
N ASP A 242 17.93 11.58 -9.48
CA ASP A 242 17.49 12.56 -8.51
C ASP A 242 16.22 12.13 -7.75
N ILE A 243 15.45 11.17 -8.29
CA ILE A 243 14.17 10.72 -7.74
C ILE A 243 14.39 9.53 -6.80
N THR A 244 14.70 9.85 -5.54
CA THR A 244 15.00 8.91 -4.45
C THR A 244 13.86 8.87 -3.42
N LEU A 245 13.89 7.92 -2.48
CA LEU A 245 12.86 7.82 -1.43
C LEU A 245 12.84 9.06 -0.53
N THR A 246 13.99 9.73 -0.39
CA THR A 246 14.13 10.97 0.39
C THR A 246 13.70 12.19 -0.42
N SER A 247 14.13 12.33 -1.67
CA SER A 247 13.90 13.55 -2.46
C SER A 247 12.44 13.74 -2.85
N VAL A 248 11.66 12.65 -2.98
CA VAL A 248 10.21 12.71 -3.26
C VAL A 248 9.39 13.33 -2.13
N SER A 249 9.97 13.60 -0.96
CA SER A 249 9.32 14.38 0.10
C SER A 249 8.98 15.81 -0.33
N GLN A 250 9.69 16.35 -1.33
CA GLN A 250 9.46 17.68 -1.92
C GLN A 250 8.19 17.75 -2.78
N LEU A 251 7.64 16.60 -3.20
CA LEU A 251 6.45 16.53 -4.04
C LEU A 251 5.17 16.68 -3.21
N HIS A 252 4.92 17.90 -2.74
CA HIS A 252 3.80 18.24 -1.87
C HIS A 252 2.46 18.04 -2.56
N PHE A 253 2.32 18.40 -3.84
CA PHE A 253 1.11 18.19 -4.61
C PHE A 253 0.88 16.72 -4.92
N MET A 254 1.91 15.94 -5.26
CA MET A 254 1.79 14.47 -5.37
C MET A 254 1.32 13.83 -4.06
N HIS A 255 1.82 14.32 -2.90
CA HIS A 255 1.33 13.88 -1.61
C HIS A 255 -0.16 14.21 -1.44
N ALA A 256 -0.58 15.40 -1.82
CA ALA A 256 -1.97 15.83 -1.79
C ALA A 256 -2.87 14.94 -2.67
N CYS A 257 -2.41 14.58 -3.87
CA CYS A 257 -3.07 13.62 -4.77
C CYS A 257 -3.30 12.26 -4.11
N ILE A 258 -2.26 11.72 -3.46
CA ILE A 258 -2.35 10.44 -2.73
C ILE A 258 -3.36 10.54 -1.58
N LYS A 259 -3.39 11.66 -0.84
CA LYS A 259 -4.34 11.86 0.26
C LYS A 259 -5.78 11.99 -0.24
N GLU A 260 -6.00 12.70 -1.35
CA GLU A 260 -7.32 12.87 -1.93
C GLU A 260 -7.88 11.54 -2.42
N ALA A 261 -7.06 10.72 -3.09
CA ALA A 261 -7.44 9.38 -3.53
C ALA A 261 -7.83 8.44 -2.37
N LEU A 262 -7.35 8.72 -1.15
CA LEU A 262 -7.69 7.98 0.07
C LEU A 262 -8.88 8.60 0.83
N SER A 263 -9.49 9.67 0.33
CA SER A 263 -10.52 10.45 1.00
C SER A 263 -11.77 10.53 0.13
N LEU A 264 -12.75 9.65 0.34
CA LEU A 264 -14.03 9.68 -0.37
C LEU A 264 -15.19 9.66 0.63
N SER A 265 -15.75 10.84 0.94
CA SER A 265 -16.95 10.94 1.78
C SER A 265 -17.72 12.23 1.53
N SER A 266 -18.98 12.10 1.13
CA SER A 266 -19.88 13.25 0.90
C SER A 266 -20.31 13.98 2.16
N THR A 267 -20.13 13.38 3.33
CA THR A 267 -20.46 14.03 4.61
C THR A 267 -19.29 14.83 5.18
N ASN A 268 -18.06 14.56 4.73
CA ASN A 268 -16.84 15.10 5.34
C ASN A 268 -16.09 16.06 4.41
N PHE A 269 -16.31 15.96 3.09
CA PHE A 269 -15.58 16.73 2.09
C PHE A 269 -16.57 17.44 1.14
N ARG A 270 -16.31 18.73 0.85
CA ARG A 270 -16.96 19.46 -0.23
C ARG A 270 -16.63 18.86 -1.58
N ASN A 271 -17.57 18.90 -2.52
CA ASN A 271 -17.42 18.31 -3.85
C ASN A 271 -16.77 16.91 -3.78
N PRO A 272 -17.36 15.97 -3.02
CA PRO A 272 -16.73 14.70 -2.64
C PRO A 272 -16.50 13.74 -3.80
N PHE A 273 -17.09 14.04 -4.97
CA PHE A 273 -16.95 13.28 -6.20
C PHE A 273 -16.06 13.99 -7.23
N GLU A 274 -15.60 15.21 -6.93
CA GLU A 274 -14.56 15.89 -7.69
C GLU A 274 -13.20 15.56 -7.07
N TYR A 275 -12.21 15.28 -7.91
CA TYR A 275 -10.85 15.05 -7.45
C TYR A 275 -10.18 16.40 -7.18
N CYS A 276 -10.06 16.81 -5.91
CA CYS A 276 -9.53 18.10 -5.51
C CYS A 276 -8.34 17.98 -4.54
N PRO A 277 -7.14 17.58 -5.01
CA PRO A 277 -5.95 17.49 -4.17
C PRO A 277 -5.60 18.76 -3.39
N ASP A 278 -5.88 19.94 -3.96
CA ASP A 278 -5.57 21.24 -3.36
C ASP A 278 -6.16 21.44 -1.95
N ARG A 279 -7.26 20.75 -1.61
CA ARG A 279 -7.85 20.79 -0.27
C ARG A 279 -6.89 20.31 0.84
N HIS A 280 -5.94 19.46 0.48
CA HIS A 280 -4.92 18.93 1.40
C HIS A 280 -3.69 19.85 1.53
N LEU A 281 -3.61 20.91 0.72
CA LEU A 281 -2.55 21.91 0.74
C LEU A 281 -3.00 23.25 1.33
N ASP A 282 -4.30 23.53 1.34
CA ASP A 282 -4.86 24.77 1.86
C ASP A 282 -4.98 24.75 3.40
N PRO A 283 -4.13 25.49 4.14
CA PRO A 283 -4.21 25.55 5.60
C PRO A 283 -5.44 26.34 6.08
N SER A 284 -6.10 27.10 5.20
CA SER A 284 -7.32 27.86 5.50
C SER A 284 -8.59 27.03 5.31
N ASN A 285 -8.47 25.78 4.84
CA ASN A 285 -9.59 24.87 4.69
C ASN A 285 -10.17 24.48 6.06
N THR A 286 -11.24 25.16 6.44
CA THR A 286 -12.01 24.91 7.66
C THR A 286 -13.32 24.17 7.40
N VAL A 287 -13.63 23.92 6.12
CA VAL A 287 -14.92 23.35 5.72
C VAL A 287 -14.85 21.84 5.62
N ASP A 288 -13.74 21.30 5.12
CA ASP A 288 -13.57 19.84 5.03
C ASP A 288 -13.05 19.28 6.37
N ASP A 289 -13.65 18.18 6.81
CA ASP A 289 -13.17 17.45 7.98
C ASP A 289 -11.97 16.57 7.60
N MET A 290 -10.80 17.19 7.59
CA MET A 290 -9.54 16.52 7.30
C MET A 290 -9.21 15.43 8.33
N ALA A 291 -9.78 15.49 9.54
CA ALA A 291 -9.54 14.48 10.56
C ALA A 291 -10.31 13.18 10.28
N ALA A 292 -11.38 13.23 9.50
CA ALA A 292 -12.14 12.05 9.07
C ALA A 292 -11.37 11.12 8.14
N SER A 293 -10.38 11.62 7.39
CA SER A 293 -9.54 10.78 6.53
C SER A 293 -8.46 10.07 7.35
N GLN A 294 -8.74 8.81 7.73
CA GLN A 294 -7.81 7.93 8.46
C GLN A 294 -7.58 6.60 7.72
N PRO A 295 -7.07 6.60 6.48
CA PRO A 295 -6.85 5.39 5.67
C PRO A 295 -5.85 4.41 6.29
N PHE A 296 -5.00 4.90 7.20
CA PHE A 296 -4.02 4.11 7.96
C PHE A 296 -4.46 3.84 9.41
N SER A 297 -5.70 4.18 9.77
CA SER A 297 -6.22 4.17 11.15
C SER A 297 -5.38 5.01 12.12
N VAL A 298 -5.75 4.99 13.40
CA VAL A 298 -5.09 5.75 14.49
C VAL A 298 -4.79 4.86 15.70
N GLY A 299 -3.93 5.35 16.59
CA GLY A 299 -3.59 4.68 17.85
C GLY A 299 -2.71 3.43 17.72
N PRO A 300 -2.70 2.55 18.74
CA PRO A 300 -1.75 1.42 18.85
C PRO A 300 -1.80 0.40 17.70
N ARG A 301 -2.91 0.37 16.95
CA ARG A 301 -3.17 -0.58 15.86
C ARG A 301 -3.17 0.08 14.48
N ASN A 302 -2.71 1.33 14.37
CA ASN A 302 -2.55 1.98 13.07
C ASN A 302 -1.55 1.24 12.17
N CYS A 303 -1.61 1.50 10.86
CA CYS A 303 -0.74 0.86 9.90
C CYS A 303 0.74 1.15 10.20
N ILE A 304 1.53 0.10 10.40
CA ILE A 304 2.97 0.19 10.64
C ILE A 304 3.73 0.68 9.40
N GLY A 305 3.22 0.38 8.21
CA GLY A 305 3.81 0.74 6.92
C GLY A 305 3.41 2.12 6.39
N ARG A 306 2.69 2.95 7.15
CA ARG A 306 2.15 4.24 6.67
C ARG A 306 3.20 5.10 5.96
N ASN A 307 4.36 5.30 6.59
CA ASN A 307 5.42 6.16 6.01
C ASN A 307 6.02 5.53 4.75
N LEU A 308 6.19 4.21 4.75
CA LEU A 308 6.69 3.46 3.59
C LEU A 308 5.73 3.60 2.40
N VAL A 309 4.42 3.39 2.61
CA VAL A 309 3.42 3.51 1.53
C VAL A 309 3.47 4.90 0.91
N PHE A 310 3.50 5.94 1.74
CA PHE A 310 3.61 7.31 1.23
C PHE A 310 4.88 7.56 0.42
N ALA A 311 6.04 7.11 0.91
CA ALA A 311 7.31 7.31 0.22
C ALA A 311 7.40 6.48 -1.07
N GLN A 312 7.04 5.20 -1.01
CA GLN A 312 7.04 4.25 -2.12
C GLN A 312 6.07 4.67 -3.23
N SER A 313 4.84 5.07 -2.89
CA SER A 313 3.86 5.52 -3.88
C SER A 313 4.33 6.79 -4.59
N ARG A 314 4.91 7.76 -3.88
CA ARG A 314 5.49 8.95 -4.53
C ARG A 314 6.68 8.59 -5.41
N LEU A 315 7.57 7.69 -4.96
CA LEU A 315 8.70 7.21 -5.76
C LEU A 315 8.24 6.61 -7.09
N ILE A 316 7.27 5.69 -7.05
CA ILE A 316 6.76 5.00 -8.24
C ILE A 316 6.05 6.01 -9.16
N LEU A 317 5.11 6.80 -8.64
CA LEU A 317 4.34 7.75 -9.45
C LEU A 317 5.23 8.83 -10.05
N ALA A 318 6.17 9.39 -9.28
CA ALA A 318 7.10 10.41 -9.78
C ALA A 318 7.98 9.86 -10.90
N ARG A 319 8.57 8.67 -10.72
CA ARG A 319 9.39 8.06 -11.76
C ARG A 319 8.60 7.76 -13.04
N ILE A 320 7.34 7.32 -12.92
CA ILE A 320 6.46 7.10 -14.09
C ILE A 320 6.12 8.44 -14.78
N LEU A 321 5.62 9.44 -14.06
CA LEU A 321 5.26 10.74 -14.65
C LEU A 321 6.48 11.51 -15.20
N PHE A 322 7.66 11.22 -14.64
CA PHE A 322 8.91 11.71 -15.16
C PHE A 322 9.24 11.05 -16.50
N SER A 323 8.99 9.75 -16.67
CA SER A 323 9.40 8.99 -17.86
C SER A 323 8.36 8.91 -18.97
N PHE A 324 7.06 9.06 -18.67
CA PHE A 324 5.98 8.81 -19.62
C PHE A 324 4.90 9.91 -19.56
N GLU A 325 4.27 10.15 -20.72
CA GLU A 325 2.90 10.64 -20.77
C GLU A 325 1.95 9.45 -20.69
N ILE A 326 0.84 9.63 -19.98
CA ILE A 326 -0.18 8.59 -19.75
C ILE A 326 -1.52 9.07 -20.29
N GLU A 327 -2.12 8.26 -21.14
CA GLU A 327 -3.49 8.45 -21.63
C GLU A 327 -4.34 7.25 -21.21
N LEU A 328 -5.55 7.49 -20.69
CA LEU A 328 -6.46 6.42 -20.29
C LEU A 328 -7.01 5.71 -21.53
N ALA A 329 -6.97 4.37 -21.57
CA ALA A 329 -7.65 3.62 -22.62
C ALA A 329 -9.16 3.61 -22.38
N GLU A 330 -9.97 3.63 -23.45
CA GLU A 330 -11.44 3.63 -23.34
C GLU A 330 -11.94 2.41 -22.56
N SER A 331 -11.23 1.27 -22.64
CA SER A 331 -11.51 0.04 -21.89
C SER A 331 -11.48 0.22 -20.36
N SER A 332 -10.88 1.30 -19.86
CA SER A 332 -10.76 1.63 -18.43
C SER A 332 -11.54 2.88 -18.01
N ARG A 333 -12.43 3.41 -18.85
CA ARG A 333 -13.20 4.62 -18.54
C ARG A 333 -14.05 4.50 -17.26
N ASP A 334 -14.67 3.34 -17.06
CA ASP A 334 -15.51 3.04 -15.90
C ASP A 334 -14.75 2.32 -14.78
N TRP A 335 -13.42 2.48 -14.72
CA TRP A 335 -12.58 1.72 -13.79
C TRP A 335 -13.04 1.86 -12.33
N MET A 336 -13.61 2.98 -11.89
CA MET A 336 -14.09 3.16 -10.51
C MET A 336 -15.36 2.36 -10.16
N ASN A 337 -16.06 1.78 -11.14
CA ASN A 337 -17.25 0.96 -10.91
C ASN A 337 -16.85 -0.47 -10.49
N GLN A 338 -16.39 -0.62 -9.25
CA GLN A 338 -15.87 -1.88 -8.73
C GLN A 338 -16.62 -2.34 -7.49
N LYS A 339 -16.67 -3.66 -7.31
CA LYS A 339 -17.09 -4.23 -6.03
C LYS A 339 -15.95 -4.09 -5.03
N HIS A 340 -16.28 -3.66 -3.83
CA HIS A 340 -15.34 -3.69 -2.70
C HIS A 340 -15.83 -4.72 -1.69
N HIS A 341 -14.91 -5.56 -1.22
CA HIS A 341 -15.13 -6.47 -0.11
C HIS A 341 -14.23 -6.03 1.06
N ILE A 342 -13.24 -6.84 1.42
CA ILE A 342 -12.14 -6.45 2.30
C ILE A 342 -11.12 -5.62 1.50
N LEU A 343 -10.95 -5.93 0.22
CA LEU A 343 -10.14 -5.20 -0.77
C LEU A 343 -10.99 -4.99 -2.04
N TRP A 344 -10.50 -4.15 -2.95
CA TRP A 344 -11.17 -3.86 -4.22
C TRP A 344 -10.99 -5.04 -5.18
N ASP A 345 -12.04 -5.41 -5.91
CA ASP A 345 -11.92 -6.30 -7.07
C ASP A 345 -11.41 -5.48 -8.25
N LYS A 346 -10.07 -5.41 -8.35
CA LYS A 346 -9.33 -4.46 -9.17
C LYS A 346 -9.28 -4.92 -10.65
N PRO A 347 -10.06 -4.34 -11.57
CA PRO A 347 -9.96 -4.67 -12.99
C PRO A 347 -8.64 -4.12 -13.57
N PRO A 348 -8.25 -4.58 -14.78
CA PRO A 348 -7.14 -3.98 -15.52
C PRO A 348 -7.28 -2.46 -15.62
N LEU A 349 -6.19 -1.74 -15.41
CA LEU A 349 -6.10 -0.30 -15.63
C LEU A 349 -5.27 -0.08 -16.89
N ASN A 350 -5.95 -0.16 -18.02
CA ASN A 350 -5.34 -0.04 -19.33
C ASN A 350 -5.10 1.43 -19.68
N VAL A 351 -3.89 1.71 -20.12
CA VAL A 351 -3.45 3.04 -20.56
C VAL A 351 -2.59 2.94 -21.82
N TYR A 352 -2.47 4.04 -22.54
CA TYR A 352 -1.39 4.25 -23.51
C TYR A 352 -0.27 5.03 -22.85
N LEU A 353 0.97 4.59 -23.08
CA LEU A 353 2.17 5.22 -22.54
C LEU A 353 3.03 5.75 -23.67
N THR A 354 3.40 7.03 -23.60
CA THR A 354 4.33 7.65 -24.55
C THR A 354 5.61 8.06 -23.81
N PRO A 355 6.80 7.54 -24.18
CA PRO A 355 8.06 7.92 -23.55
C PRO A 355 8.36 9.41 -23.74
N VAL A 356 8.77 10.07 -22.67
CA VAL A 356 9.21 11.47 -22.71
C VAL A 356 10.66 11.49 -23.19
N MET A 357 10.88 12.04 -24.39
CA MET A 357 12.23 12.27 -24.90
C MET A 357 12.88 13.41 -24.12
N ARG A 358 14.03 13.15 -23.50
CA ARG A 358 14.89 14.19 -22.91
C ARG A 358 16.23 14.19 -23.64
N GLU A 359 16.72 15.38 -23.97
CA GLU A 359 18.09 15.55 -24.43
C GLU A 359 19.04 15.15 -23.29
N SER A 360 19.99 14.26 -23.60
CA SER A 360 20.94 13.66 -22.68
C SER A 360 21.97 14.65 -22.15
#